data_AF-I4HEG0-F1
#
_entry.id   AF-I4HEG0-F1
#
_cell.length_a   1.000
_cell.length_b   1.000
_cell.length_c   1.000
_cell.angle_alpha   90.00
_cell.angle_beta   90.00
_cell.angle_gamma   90.00
#
_symmetry.space_group_name_H-M   'P 1'
#
loop_
_entity.id
_entity.type
_entity.pdbx_description
1 polymer ?
#
loop_
_entity_poly.entity_id
_entity_poly.type
_entity_poly.pdbx_seq_one_letter_code
_entity_poly.pdbx_strand_id
1 'polypeptide(L)'
;MSRERWESLTPKQKKGFIPLCPDFVVELRSESDSLDKLQKKLLEYRENGARLGWLIDPQNRQVEIYRQGKEVEILENPTDLSGEDVLPNFSLNLKL
;
A
#
# COMPACT_ATOMS: atom_id res chain seq x y z
N MET A 1 -3.72 9.45 -0.79
CA MET A 1 -4.25 10.54 0.07
C MET A 1 -5.13 11.40 -0.82
N SER A 2 -6.42 11.47 -0.57
CA SER A 2 -7.31 12.34 -1.35
C SER A 2 -6.97 13.81 -1.08
N ARG A 3 -7.22 14.65 -2.10
CA ARG A 3 -6.98 16.09 -2.01
C ARG A 3 -7.80 16.74 -0.90
N GLU A 4 -9.04 16.31 -0.72
CA GLU A 4 -9.94 16.79 0.33
C GLU A 4 -9.37 16.57 1.74
N ARG A 5 -8.91 15.34 2.05
CA ARG A 5 -8.29 15.01 3.35
C ARG A 5 -7.01 15.80 3.59
N TRP A 6 -6.25 16.08 2.54
CA TRP A 6 -5.06 16.93 2.63
C TRP A 6 -5.40 18.40 2.90
N GLU A 7 -6.43 18.92 2.24
CA GLU A 7 -6.87 20.31 2.38
C GLU A 7 -7.48 20.59 3.76
N SER A 8 -8.07 19.59 4.42
CA SER A 8 -8.60 19.72 5.80
C SER A 8 -7.53 19.89 6.88
N LEU A 9 -6.25 19.68 6.57
CA LEU A 9 -5.16 19.82 7.54
C LEU A 9 -4.78 21.29 7.76
N THR A 10 -4.52 21.63 9.03
CA THR A 10 -3.94 22.92 9.40
C THR A 10 -2.51 23.08 8.87
N PRO A 11 -2.01 24.33 8.69
CA PRO A 11 -0.63 24.57 8.30
C PRO A 11 0.41 23.92 9.23
N LYS A 12 0.10 23.79 10.53
CA LYS A 12 0.97 23.11 11.51
C LYS A 12 1.04 21.61 11.26
N GLN A 13 -0.10 20.95 11.00
CA GLN A 13 -0.15 19.52 10.69
C GLN A 13 0.57 19.18 9.38
N LYS A 14 0.57 20.09 8.40
CA LYS A 14 1.28 19.91 7.11
C LYS A 14 2.82 19.99 7.21
N LYS A 15 3.37 20.50 8.32
CA LYS A 15 4.82 20.73 8.50
C LYS A 15 5.55 19.61 9.28
N GLY A 16 4.86 18.55 9.68
CA GLY A 16 5.43 17.44 10.45
C GLY A 16 4.88 16.08 10.02
N PHE A 17 4.79 15.14 10.96
CA PHE A 17 4.11 13.86 10.72
C PHE A 17 2.64 14.11 10.46
N ILE A 18 2.22 13.78 9.24
CA ILE A 18 0.85 14.01 8.77
C ILE A 18 -0.07 13.05 9.54
N PRO A 19 -1.09 13.53 10.27
CA PRO A 19 -1.96 12.70 11.08
C PRO A 19 -3.07 12.05 10.24
N LEU A 20 -2.71 11.45 9.10
CA LEU A 20 -3.65 10.80 8.19
C LEU A 20 -3.05 9.51 7.65
N CYS A 21 -3.85 8.44 7.62
CA CYS A 21 -3.49 7.23 6.90
C CYS A 21 -3.62 7.44 5.37
N PRO A 22 -2.63 7.05 4.56
CA PRO A 22 -2.73 7.09 3.11
C PRO A 22 -3.82 6.17 2.56
N ASP A 23 -4.48 6.56 1.46
CA ASP A 23 -5.43 5.65 0.79
C ASP A 23 -4.74 4.48 0.08
N PHE A 24 -3.49 4.67 -0.34
CA PHE A 24 -2.67 3.66 -1.01
C PHE A 24 -1.28 3.62 -0.38
N VAL A 25 -0.78 2.42 -0.09
CA VAL A 25 0.57 2.16 0.45
C VAL A 25 1.26 1.05 -0.34
N VAL A 26 2.58 1.13 -0.45
CA VAL A 26 3.40 0.08 -1.05
C VAL A 26 4.58 -0.18 -0.14
N GLU A 27 4.84 -1.45 0.14
CA GLU A 27 6.06 -1.93 0.77
C GLU A 27 6.78 -2.85 -0.22
N LEU A 28 8.04 -2.55 -0.50
CA LEU A 28 8.90 -3.39 -1.32
C LEU A 28 9.87 -4.11 -0.38
N ARG A 29 9.78 -5.44 -0.33
CA ARG A 29 10.63 -6.24 0.55
C ARG A 29 12.07 -6.27 0.03
N SER A 30 13.01 -5.77 0.83
CA SER A 30 14.45 -5.95 0.60
C SER A 30 14.96 -7.27 1.21
N GLU A 31 16.17 -7.68 0.85
CA GLU A 31 16.79 -8.92 1.34
C GLU A 31 16.88 -9.00 2.88
N SER A 32 17.09 -7.88 3.56
CA SER A 32 17.19 -7.84 5.02
C SER A 32 15.85 -7.68 5.75
N ASP A 33 14.75 -7.47 5.03
CA ASP A 33 13.45 -7.28 5.64
C ASP A 33 12.81 -8.60 6.04
N SER A 34 12.21 -8.63 7.24
CA SER A 34 11.39 -9.77 7.66
C SER A 34 9.98 -9.65 7.09
N LEU A 35 9.54 -10.73 6.42
CA LEU A 35 8.23 -10.78 5.77
C LEU A 35 7.10 -10.55 6.77
N ASP A 36 7.17 -11.20 7.94
CA ASP A 36 6.13 -11.10 8.97
C ASP A 36 5.94 -9.68 9.49
N LYS A 37 7.02 -8.88 9.57
CA LYS A 37 6.95 -7.48 9.99
C LYS A 37 6.29 -6.63 8.93
N LEU A 38 6.59 -6.84 7.66
CA LEU A 38 5.96 -6.11 6.56
C LEU A 38 4.47 -6.45 6.44
N GLN A 39 4.10 -7.72 6.58
CA GLN A 39 2.70 -8.15 6.61
C GLN A 39 1.94 -7.48 7.77
N LYS A 40 2.49 -7.50 8.99
CA LYS A 40 1.91 -6.79 10.15
C LYS A 40 1.75 -5.28 9.89
N LYS A 41 2.75 -4.66 9.26
CA LYS A 41 2.71 -3.24 8.91
C LYS A 41 1.60 -2.92 7.90
N LEU A 42 1.38 -3.77 6.89
CA LEU A 42 0.27 -3.57 5.95
C LEU A 42 -1.10 -3.84 6.55
N LEU A 43 -1.21 -4.78 7.49
CA LEU A 43 -2.41 -4.95 8.30
C LEU A 43 -2.72 -3.67 9.11
N GLU A 44 -1.72 -3.09 9.76
CA GLU A 44 -1.87 -1.83 10.51
C GLU A 44 -2.32 -0.67 9.59
N TYR A 45 -1.75 -0.54 8.40
CA TYR A 45 -2.20 0.48 7.44
C TYR A 45 -3.66 0.27 7.04
N ARG A 46 -4.06 -0.97 6.76
CA ARG A 46 -5.44 -1.32 6.40
C ARG A 46 -6.40 -0.99 7.55
N GLU A 47 -6.06 -1.35 8.78
CA GLU A 47 -6.86 -1.06 9.97
C GLU A 47 -6.99 0.44 10.24
N ASN A 48 -5.95 1.22 9.92
CA ASN A 48 -5.96 2.68 10.02
C ASN A 48 -6.62 3.39 8.82
N GLY A 49 -7.20 2.64 7.87
CA GLY A 49 -8.02 3.20 6.81
C GLY A 49 -7.36 3.28 5.44
N ALA A 50 -6.20 2.65 5.22
CA ALA A 50 -5.71 2.46 3.85
C ALA A 50 -6.71 1.63 3.05
N ARG A 51 -6.96 2.02 1.80
CA ARG A 51 -7.93 1.37 0.91
C ARG A 51 -7.27 0.28 0.07
N LEU A 52 -6.03 0.50 -0.32
CA LEU A 52 -5.20 -0.45 -1.08
C LEU A 52 -3.79 -0.49 -0.49
N GLY A 53 -3.23 -1.69 -0.33
CA GLY A 53 -1.84 -1.90 0.07
C GLY A 53 -1.20 -2.98 -0.77
N TRP A 54 0.03 -2.76 -1.24
CA TRP A 54 0.83 -3.80 -1.91
C TRP A 54 2.06 -4.13 -1.09
N LEU A 55 2.27 -5.42 -0.82
CA LEU A 55 3.57 -5.93 -0.40
C LEU A 55 4.17 -6.67 -1.59
N ILE A 56 5.18 -6.07 -2.21
CA ILE A 56 5.91 -6.66 -3.32
C ILE A 56 7.09 -7.43 -2.72
N ASP A 57 7.11 -8.75 -2.94
CA ASP A 57 8.16 -9.65 -2.49
C ASP A 57 8.92 -10.22 -3.70
N PRO A 58 10.02 -9.56 -4.15
CA PRO A 58 10.82 -10.05 -5.26
C PRO A 58 11.52 -11.39 -4.99
N GLN A 59 11.76 -11.74 -3.72
CA GLN A 59 12.48 -12.96 -3.33
C GLN A 59 11.62 -14.19 -3.62
N ASN A 60 10.34 -14.09 -3.28
CA ASN A 60 9.34 -15.13 -3.56
C ASN A 60 8.63 -14.92 -4.91
N ARG A 61 8.89 -13.79 -5.59
CA ARG A 61 8.15 -13.33 -6.78
C ARG A 61 6.66 -13.28 -6.55
N GLN A 62 6.26 -12.71 -5.42
CA GLN A 62 4.86 -12.60 -5.02
C GLN A 62 4.48 -11.14 -4.80
N VAL A 63 3.19 -10.87 -4.96
CA VAL A 63 2.59 -9.63 -4.47
C VAL A 63 1.39 -9.96 -3.62
N GLU A 64 1.37 -9.46 -2.40
CA GLU A 64 0.19 -9.50 -1.55
C GLU A 64 -0.60 -8.19 -1.67
N ILE A 65 -1.90 -8.29 -1.85
CA ILE A 65 -2.81 -7.16 -2.01
C ILE A 65 -3.77 -7.08 -0.84
N TYR A 66 -3.69 -5.96 -0.12
CA TYR A 66 -4.47 -5.66 1.07
C TYR A 66 -5.59 -4.69 0.72
N ARG A 67 -6.84 -5.09 0.99
CA ARG A 67 -8.04 -4.26 0.79
C ARG A 67 -8.93 -4.30 2.03
N GLN A 68 -9.69 -3.25 2.27
CA GLN A 68 -10.62 -3.20 3.41
C GLN A 68 -11.69 -4.27 3.31
N GLY A 69 -11.96 -4.97 4.42
CA GLY A 69 -13.01 -5.98 4.53
C GLY A 69 -12.81 -7.22 3.65
N LYS A 70 -11.64 -7.39 3.02
CA LYS A 70 -11.31 -8.55 2.19
C LYS A 70 -10.12 -9.32 2.77
N GLU A 71 -10.08 -10.61 2.47
CA GLU A 71 -8.89 -11.42 2.69
C GLU A 71 -7.72 -10.88 1.85
N VAL A 72 -6.50 -11.15 2.32
CA VAL A 72 -5.29 -10.78 1.57
C VAL A 72 -5.24 -11.64 0.32
N GLU A 73 -5.19 -11.00 -0.85
CA GLU A 73 -5.02 -11.67 -2.13
C GLU A 73 -3.52 -11.84 -2.39
N ILE A 74 -3.09 -13.02 -2.81
CA ILE A 74 -1.70 -13.30 -3.16
C ILE A 74 -1.63 -13.60 -4.64
N LEU A 75 -0.83 -12.81 -5.35
CA LEU A 75 -0.53 -13.01 -6.76
C LEU A 75 0.85 -13.64 -6.90
N GLU A 76 0.90 -14.78 -7.59
CA GLU A 76 2.13 -15.48 -7.94
C GLU A 76 2.71 -14.93 -9.24
N ASN A 77 3.93 -14.41 -9.16
CA ASN A 77 4.71 -13.86 -10.27
C ASN A 77 3.90 -12.95 -11.24
N PRO A 78 3.16 -11.94 -10.72
CA PRO A 78 2.38 -11.04 -11.56
C PRO A 78 3.28 -10.17 -12.44
N THR A 79 2.80 -9.85 -13.65
CA THR A 79 3.52 -8.96 -14.57
C THR A 79 3.13 -7.49 -14.43
N ASP A 80 1.99 -7.23 -13.82
CA ASP A 80 1.42 -5.90 -13.64
C ASP A 80 0.49 -5.86 -12.43
N LEU A 81 0.31 -4.67 -11.87
CA LEU A 81 -0.61 -4.40 -10.77
C LEU A 81 -1.47 -3.19 -11.10
N SER A 82 -2.78 -3.33 -10.96
CA SER A 82 -3.75 -2.24 -11.15
C SER A 82 -3.92 -1.43 -9.86
N GLY A 83 -3.92 -0.09 -9.97
CA GLY A 83 -4.27 0.81 -8.88
C GLY A 83 -5.76 0.80 -8.48
N GLU A 84 -6.59 0.02 -9.17
CA GLU A 84 -8.02 -0.17 -8.89
C GLU A 84 -8.79 1.16 -8.83
N ASP A 85 -9.83 1.24 -8.00
CA ASP A 85 -10.63 2.44 -7.74
C ASP A 85 -9.91 3.44 -6.83
N VAL A 86 -8.74 3.10 -6.29
CA VAL A 86 -7.93 3.97 -5.43
C VAL A 86 -7.04 4.89 -6.26
N LEU A 87 -6.42 4.35 -7.30
CA LEU A 87 -5.65 5.08 -8.31
C LEU A 87 -6.19 4.73 -9.71
N PRO A 88 -7.28 5.37 -10.15
CA PRO A 88 -7.90 5.06 -11.43
C PRO A 88 -6.91 5.21 -12.59
N ASN A 89 -6.91 4.24 -13.50
CA ASN A 89 -6.04 4.16 -14.68
C ASN A 89 -4.53 4.01 -14.38
N PHE A 90 -4.15 3.83 -13.12
CA PHE A 90 -2.78 3.50 -12.77
C PHE A 90 -2.53 2.00 -12.95
N SER A 91 -1.41 1.65 -13.57
CA SER A 91 -0.89 0.29 -13.63
C SER A 91 0.61 0.34 -13.40
N LEU A 92 1.11 -0.48 -12.48
CA LEU A 92 2.54 -0.69 -12.30
C LEU A 92 2.96 -1.90 -13.11
N ASN A 93 3.93 -1.73 -14.01
CA ASN A 93 4.55 -2.82 -14.73
C ASN A 93 5.71 -3.40 -13.89
N LEU A 94 5.69 -4.71 -13.66
CA LEU A 94 6.70 -5.42 -12.86
C LEU A 94 7.65 -6.27 -13.72
N LYS A 95 7.51 -6.22 -15.05
CA LYS A 95 8.47 -6.87 -15.95
C LYS A 95 9.78 -6.11 -15.88
N LEU A 96 10.83 -6.80 -15.44
CA LEU A 96 12.23 -6.40 -15.61
C LEU A 96 12.73 -6.91 -16.96
#